data_AF-A0A925XIV4-F1
#
_entry.id   AF-A0A925XIV4-F1
#
_cell.length_a   1.000
_cell.length_b   1.000
_cell.length_c   1.000
_cell.angle_alpha   90.00
_cell.angle_beta   90.00
_cell.angle_gamma   90.00
#
_symmetry.space_group_name_H-M   'P 1'
#
loop_
_entity.id
_entity.type
_entity.pdbx_description
1 polymer ?
#
loop_
_entity_poly.entity_id
_entity_poly.type
_entity_poly.pdbx_seq_one_letter_code
_entity_poly.pdbx_strand_id
1 'polypeptide(L)'
;MHVVHYITRLIVGGAQENTLLTVEDQHHLFGDRVTLITGPGLGPEGSLEERARRGGLDLRIIDSSRRAIHPWQDWRTYRELQRLLREIKPDLLHTHSSKAGIIGRAVAAQLRLPCVHTIHGASFHYGQNWLAHRLYQSLERRAAKRTDKFISVCDAMTEQYVAAGIAPRDKFVTVYSGFDVEPFLTPPRPPQEIRRELGLLPEHIVVGKVARLFPLKGHEFIVRAAKAVVERCPHVRFLFIGDGVLRPQFEAELQAAGLRGCFVFAGLVPPSQVPELIHAM
;
A
#
# COMPACT_ATOMS: atom_id res chain seq x y z
N MET A 1 -6.53 22.88 -11.88
CA MET A 1 -5.29 22.40 -12.52
C MET A 1 -5.58 21.08 -13.22
N HIS A 2 -4.83 20.70 -14.26
CA HIS A 2 -4.87 19.35 -14.82
C HIS A 2 -3.72 18.51 -14.28
N VAL A 3 -4.03 17.57 -13.39
CA VAL A 3 -3.06 16.67 -12.75
C VAL A 3 -3.17 15.28 -13.35
N VAL A 4 -2.03 14.72 -13.77
CA VAL A 4 -1.94 13.30 -14.14
C VAL A 4 -1.28 12.53 -13.01
N HIS A 5 -1.99 11.54 -12.47
CA HIS A 5 -1.42 10.59 -11.52
C HIS A 5 -0.94 9.34 -12.27
N TYR A 6 0.26 8.85 -11.96
CA TYR A 6 0.78 7.61 -12.54
C TYR A 6 1.24 6.62 -11.47
N ILE A 7 0.57 5.46 -11.41
CA ILE A 7 0.88 4.36 -10.49
C ILE A 7 1.05 3.04 -11.25
N THR A 8 1.79 2.07 -10.68
CA THR A 8 2.13 0.83 -11.42
C THR A 8 0.93 -0.09 -11.64
N ARG A 9 0.01 -0.20 -10.67
CA ARG A 9 -1.21 -1.02 -10.71
C ARG A 9 -2.24 -0.43 -9.76
N LEU A 10 -3.51 -0.72 -10.00
CA LEU A 10 -4.65 -0.25 -9.20
C LEU A 10 -5.40 -1.42 -8.54
N ILE A 11 -4.67 -2.34 -7.89
CA ILE A 11 -5.22 -3.42 -7.06
C ILE A 11 -5.67 -2.91 -5.68
N VAL A 12 -6.44 -3.69 -4.92
CA VAL A 12 -6.74 -3.37 -3.52
C VAL A 12 -5.47 -3.44 -2.68
N GLY A 13 -5.07 -2.31 -2.11
CA GLY A 13 -3.90 -2.19 -1.25
C GLY A 13 -3.55 -0.74 -0.91
N GLY A 14 -2.84 -0.54 0.20
CA GLY A 14 -2.69 0.79 0.80
C GLY A 14 -2.10 1.88 -0.10
N ALA A 15 -1.11 1.57 -0.94
CA ALA A 15 -0.54 2.57 -1.85
C ALA A 15 -1.55 3.00 -2.93
N GLN A 16 -2.35 2.04 -3.42
CA GLN A 16 -3.38 2.25 -4.43
C GLN A 16 -4.59 2.96 -3.85
N GLU A 17 -5.06 2.54 -2.68
CA GLU A 17 -6.17 3.18 -1.96
C GLU A 17 -5.82 4.63 -1.62
N ASN A 18 -4.62 4.89 -1.06
CA ASN A 18 -4.17 6.25 -0.81
C ASN A 18 -4.14 7.09 -2.09
N THR A 19 -3.65 6.52 -3.19
CA THR A 19 -3.57 7.24 -4.48
C THR A 19 -4.97 7.56 -5.01
N LEU A 20 -5.89 6.61 -4.90
CA LEU A 20 -7.26 6.79 -5.35
C LEU A 20 -8.00 7.83 -4.51
N LEU A 21 -7.87 7.79 -3.17
CA LEU A 21 -8.43 8.81 -2.28
C LEU A 21 -7.89 10.21 -2.62
N THR A 22 -6.59 10.33 -2.87
CA THR A 22 -5.97 11.61 -3.27
C THR A 22 -6.58 12.15 -4.57
N VAL A 23 -6.76 11.27 -5.56
CA VAL A 23 -7.33 11.62 -6.87
C VAL A 23 -8.82 11.95 -6.77
N GLU A 24 -9.58 11.21 -5.97
CA GLU A 24 -11.00 11.45 -5.71
C GLU A 24 -11.19 12.82 -5.04
N ASP A 25 -10.43 13.13 -3.99
CA ASP A 25 -10.53 14.43 -3.30
C ASP A 25 -10.16 15.59 -4.22
N GLN A 26 -9.08 15.47 -5.00
CA GLN A 26 -8.71 16.48 -5.99
C GLN A 26 -9.83 16.72 -7.02
N HIS A 27 -10.44 15.64 -7.52
CA HIS A 27 -11.48 15.75 -8.52
C HIS A 27 -12.79 16.31 -7.95
N HIS A 28 -13.24 15.79 -6.80
CA HIS A 28 -14.57 16.07 -6.26
C HIS A 28 -14.60 17.28 -5.33
N LEU A 29 -13.59 17.47 -4.48
CA LEU A 29 -13.56 18.53 -3.47
C LEU A 29 -12.87 19.79 -3.97
N PHE A 30 -11.81 19.63 -4.75
CA PHE A 30 -10.99 20.76 -5.24
C PHE A 30 -11.28 21.15 -6.69
N GLY A 31 -12.08 20.36 -7.42
CA GLY A 31 -12.48 20.66 -8.80
C GLY A 31 -11.35 20.57 -9.82
N ASP A 32 -10.26 19.86 -9.49
CA ASP A 32 -9.18 19.64 -10.44
C ASP A 32 -9.58 18.65 -11.53
N ARG A 33 -9.01 18.83 -12.72
CA ARG A 33 -9.11 17.84 -13.79
C ARG A 33 -8.06 16.77 -13.52
N VAL A 34 -8.49 15.56 -13.18
CA VAL A 34 -7.57 14.47 -12.84
C VAL A 34 -7.64 13.34 -13.87
N THR A 35 -6.48 12.93 -14.37
CA THR A 35 -6.33 11.71 -15.17
C THR A 35 -5.47 10.71 -14.38
N LEU A 36 -6.01 9.53 -14.12
CA LEU A 36 -5.29 8.45 -13.43
C LEU A 36 -4.77 7.45 -14.47
N ILE A 37 -3.44 7.35 -14.59
CA ILE A 37 -2.77 6.37 -15.42
C ILE A 37 -2.29 5.22 -14.54
N THR A 38 -2.61 3.99 -14.92
CA THR A 38 -2.17 2.78 -14.24
C THR A 38 -1.70 1.69 -15.21
N GLY A 39 -1.01 0.68 -14.70
CA GLY A 39 -0.97 -0.64 -15.35
C GLY A 39 -2.16 -1.52 -14.94
N PRO A 40 -2.28 -2.72 -15.53
CA PRO A 40 -3.42 -3.60 -15.30
C PRO A 40 -3.46 -4.11 -13.84
N GLY A 41 -4.65 -4.09 -13.24
CA GLY A 41 -4.95 -4.58 -11.88
C GLY A 41 -4.89 -6.11 -11.72
N LEU A 42 -3.74 -6.71 -12.03
CA LEU A 42 -3.53 -8.16 -11.88
C LEU A 42 -3.09 -8.51 -10.45
N GLY A 43 -3.94 -9.22 -9.70
CA GLY A 43 -3.66 -9.77 -8.37
C GLY A 43 -4.89 -10.43 -7.73
N PRO A 44 -4.71 -11.34 -6.75
CA PRO A 44 -5.81 -11.95 -6.00
C PRO A 44 -6.55 -10.95 -5.10
N GLU A 45 -5.97 -9.78 -4.85
CA GLU A 45 -6.54 -8.76 -3.96
C GLU A 45 -7.75 -8.03 -4.58
N GLY A 46 -8.01 -8.19 -5.87
CA GLY A 46 -9.06 -7.46 -6.60
C GLY A 46 -8.55 -6.13 -7.18
N SER A 47 -9.47 -5.35 -7.75
CA SER A 47 -9.16 -4.13 -8.50
C SER A 47 -9.99 -2.94 -8.01
N LEU A 48 -9.36 -1.77 -7.91
CA LEU A 48 -10.02 -0.49 -7.63
C LEU A 48 -10.35 0.27 -8.93
N GLU A 49 -10.12 -0.31 -10.11
CA GLU A 49 -10.42 0.32 -11.40
C GLU A 49 -11.90 0.67 -11.55
N GLU A 50 -12.80 -0.22 -11.11
CA GLU A 50 -14.24 0.02 -11.18
C GLU A 50 -14.67 1.17 -10.26
N ARG A 51 -14.09 1.28 -9.07
CA ARG A 51 -14.32 2.42 -8.16
C ARG A 51 -13.89 3.72 -8.83
N ALA A 52 -12.70 3.74 -9.43
CA ALA A 52 -12.20 4.92 -10.13
C ALA A 52 -13.12 5.35 -11.27
N ARG A 53 -13.61 4.41 -12.08
CA ARG A 53 -14.55 4.69 -13.19
C ARG A 53 -15.89 5.21 -12.69
N ARG A 54 -16.47 4.60 -11.64
CA ARG A 54 -17.73 5.04 -11.04
C ARG A 54 -17.62 6.41 -10.38
N GLY A 55 -16.44 6.73 -9.84
CA GLY A 55 -16.10 8.07 -9.35
C GLY A 55 -15.90 9.12 -10.46
N GLY A 56 -16.14 8.77 -11.74
CA GLY A 56 -16.03 9.74 -12.84
C GLY A 56 -14.59 10.10 -13.25
N LEU A 57 -13.59 9.37 -12.75
CA LEU A 57 -12.19 9.65 -13.05
C LEU A 57 -11.82 9.23 -14.49
N ASP A 58 -11.00 10.04 -15.16
CA ASP A 58 -10.37 9.68 -16.44
C ASP A 58 -9.28 8.64 -16.20
N LEU A 59 -9.68 7.36 -16.18
CA LEU A 59 -8.79 6.23 -15.97
C LEU A 59 -8.21 5.70 -17.29
N ARG A 60 -6.88 5.75 -17.42
CA ARG A 60 -6.11 5.20 -18.54
C ARG A 60 -5.24 4.03 -18.11
N ILE A 61 -5.23 2.97 -18.91
CA ILE A 61 -4.45 1.75 -18.63
C ILE A 61 -3.34 1.62 -19.67
N ILE A 62 -2.11 1.47 -19.22
CA ILE A 62 -0.94 1.12 -20.04
C ILE A 62 -0.61 -0.36 -19.76
N ASP A 63 -0.98 -1.25 -20.68
CA ASP A 63 -0.82 -2.72 -20.49
C ASP A 63 0.62 -3.16 -20.22
N SER A 64 1.57 -2.41 -20.77
CA SER A 64 3.00 -2.67 -20.61
C SER A 64 3.54 -2.24 -19.23
N SER A 65 2.79 -1.43 -18.46
CA SER A 65 3.15 -0.95 -17.13
C SER A 65 2.94 -2.04 -16.08
N ARG A 66 3.78 -3.07 -16.07
CA ARG A 66 3.66 -4.20 -15.12
C ARG A 66 4.47 -3.97 -13.86
N ARG A 67 4.34 -4.80 -12.82
CA ARG A 67 5.19 -4.72 -11.61
C ARG A 67 6.60 -5.27 -11.84
N ALA A 68 6.71 -6.40 -12.55
CA ALA A 68 7.99 -7.03 -12.85
C ALA A 68 8.85 -6.14 -13.75
N ILE A 69 10.16 -6.11 -13.50
CA ILE A 69 11.12 -5.39 -14.37
C ILE A 69 11.22 -6.17 -15.68
N HIS A 70 11.00 -5.49 -16.80
CA HIS A 70 11.11 -6.10 -18.11
C HIS A 70 11.50 -5.03 -19.14
N PRO A 71 12.78 -4.92 -19.52
CA PRO A 71 13.32 -3.77 -20.25
C PRO A 71 12.49 -3.34 -21.48
N TRP A 72 12.03 -4.29 -22.29
CA TRP A 72 11.20 -3.98 -23.46
C TRP A 72 9.80 -3.44 -23.11
N GLN A 73 9.17 -3.99 -22.06
CA GLN A 73 7.87 -3.50 -21.60
C GLN A 73 8.02 -2.15 -20.89
N ASP A 74 9.11 -1.95 -20.16
CA ASP A 74 9.43 -0.68 -19.51
C ASP A 74 9.69 0.43 -20.54
N TRP A 75 10.38 0.11 -21.65
CA TRP A 75 10.55 1.02 -22.78
C TRP A 75 9.23 1.31 -23.51
N ARG A 76 8.38 0.30 -23.72
CA ARG A 76 7.04 0.50 -24.29
C ARG A 76 6.19 1.40 -23.39
N THR A 77 6.22 1.16 -22.08
CA THR A 77 5.55 1.98 -21.06
C THR A 77 6.02 3.43 -21.14
N TYR A 78 7.33 3.65 -21.24
CA TYR A 78 7.91 4.98 -21.40
C TYR A 78 7.36 5.71 -22.63
N ARG A 79 7.36 5.07 -23.80
CA ARG A 79 6.88 5.68 -25.05
C ARG A 79 5.38 5.96 -25.03
N GLU A 80 4.62 5.04 -24.46
CA GLU A 80 3.17 5.16 -24.36
C GLU A 80 2.76 6.25 -23.37
N LEU A 81 3.39 6.30 -22.19
CA LEU A 81 3.20 7.37 -21.21
C LEU A 81 3.59 8.73 -21.81
N GLN A 82 4.71 8.79 -22.53
CA GLN A 82 5.13 10.01 -23.22
C GLN A 82 4.08 10.50 -24.23
N ARG A 83 3.53 9.59 -25.04
CA ARG A 83 2.49 9.93 -26.01
C ARG A 83 1.25 10.48 -25.30
N LEU A 84 0.77 9.77 -24.28
CA LEU A 84 -0.39 10.20 -23.50
C LEU A 84 -0.18 11.58 -22.88
N LEU A 85 0.98 11.83 -22.26
CA LEU A 85 1.26 13.13 -21.64
C LEU A 85 1.38 14.27 -22.67
N ARG A 86 1.79 14.01 -23.92
CA ARG A 86 1.77 15.01 -25.01
C ARG A 86 0.36 15.31 -25.51
N GLU A 87 -0.53 14.33 -25.49
CA GLU A 87 -1.93 14.47 -25.88
C GLU A 87 -2.72 15.19 -24.78
N ILE A 88 -2.53 14.78 -23.53
CA ILE A 88 -3.21 15.30 -22.35
C ILE A 88 -2.73 16.72 -22.00
N LYS A 89 -1.42 16.99 -22.12
CA LYS A 89 -0.76 18.25 -21.74
C LYS A 89 -1.10 18.69 -20.30
N PRO A 90 -0.81 17.86 -19.29
CA PRO A 90 -1.11 18.21 -17.91
C PRO A 90 -0.21 19.33 -17.39
N ASP A 91 -0.67 20.03 -16.37
CA ASP A 91 0.12 21.02 -15.62
C ASP A 91 1.13 20.33 -14.68
N LEU A 92 0.80 19.12 -14.19
CA LEU A 92 1.58 18.38 -13.22
C LEU A 92 1.52 16.86 -13.47
N LEU A 93 2.67 16.19 -13.42
CA LEU A 93 2.73 14.73 -13.28
C LEU A 93 3.02 14.34 -11.83
N HIS A 94 2.05 13.68 -11.19
CA HIS A 94 2.21 13.10 -9.86
C HIS A 94 2.46 11.59 -9.98
N THR A 95 3.66 11.15 -9.63
CA THR A 95 4.04 9.73 -9.76
C THR A 95 4.00 9.01 -8.41
N HIS A 96 3.66 7.71 -8.45
CA HIS A 96 3.56 6.85 -7.28
C HIS A 96 4.26 5.51 -7.53
N SER A 97 4.67 4.85 -6.44
CA SER A 97 5.39 3.56 -6.47
C SER A 97 6.75 3.62 -7.15
N SER A 98 7.59 2.62 -6.91
CA SER A 98 8.99 2.60 -7.37
C SER A 98 9.14 2.68 -8.90
N LYS A 99 8.63 1.68 -9.63
CA LYS A 99 8.91 1.55 -11.07
C LYS A 99 8.17 2.59 -11.90
N ALA A 100 6.87 2.76 -11.67
CA ALA A 100 6.09 3.85 -12.29
C ALA A 100 6.67 5.23 -11.92
N GLY A 101 7.11 5.42 -10.67
CA GLY A 101 7.83 6.61 -10.22
C GLY A 101 9.07 6.93 -11.03
N ILE A 102 9.92 5.93 -11.28
CA ILE A 102 11.16 6.12 -12.05
C ILE A 102 10.85 6.42 -13.53
N ILE A 103 9.96 5.65 -14.16
CA ILE A 103 9.60 5.84 -15.57
C ILE A 103 8.89 7.18 -15.76
N GLY A 104 7.92 7.50 -14.92
CA GLY A 104 7.15 8.74 -15.00
C GLY A 104 8.02 9.98 -14.83
N ARG A 105 8.93 9.99 -13.86
CA ARG A 105 9.88 11.10 -13.67
C ARG A 105 10.84 11.26 -14.85
N ALA A 106 11.26 10.16 -15.49
CA ALA A 106 12.06 10.22 -16.70
C ALA A 106 11.28 10.85 -17.87
N VAL A 107 10.01 10.48 -18.04
CA VAL A 107 9.15 11.09 -19.08
C VAL A 107 8.87 12.56 -18.78
N ALA A 108 8.57 12.92 -17.53
CA ALA A 108 8.37 14.32 -17.12
C ALA A 108 9.62 15.15 -17.40
N ALA A 109 10.81 14.63 -17.11
CA ALA A 109 12.07 15.29 -17.43
C ALA A 109 12.26 15.54 -18.93
N GLN A 110 11.84 14.60 -19.79
CA GLN A 110 11.91 14.75 -21.25
C GLN A 110 10.89 15.78 -21.76
N LEU A 111 9.69 15.81 -21.17
CA LEU A 111 8.61 16.72 -21.56
C LEU A 111 8.68 18.09 -20.86
N ARG A 112 9.63 18.28 -19.93
CA ARG A 112 9.76 19.47 -19.09
C ARG A 112 8.49 19.76 -18.27
N LEU A 113 7.83 18.70 -17.82
CA LEU A 113 6.65 18.80 -16.95
C LEU A 113 7.09 18.90 -15.49
N PRO A 114 6.44 19.77 -14.67
CA PRO A 114 6.53 19.70 -13.22
C PRO A 114 6.19 18.29 -12.73
N CYS A 115 6.94 17.80 -11.74
CA CYS A 115 6.79 16.44 -11.24
C CYS A 115 6.91 16.33 -9.72
N VAL A 116 5.86 15.77 -9.11
CA VAL A 116 5.82 15.36 -7.70
C VAL A 116 5.85 13.84 -7.62
N HIS A 117 6.50 13.31 -6.57
CA HIS A 117 6.57 11.87 -6.34
C HIS A 117 6.12 11.51 -4.93
N THR A 118 5.10 10.64 -4.79
CA THR A 118 4.72 10.09 -3.49
C THR A 118 5.40 8.74 -3.24
N ILE A 119 6.08 8.66 -2.10
CA ILE A 119 6.74 7.47 -1.57
C ILE A 119 5.77 6.74 -0.65
N HIS A 120 5.22 5.62 -1.13
CA HIS A 120 4.37 4.70 -0.35
C HIS A 120 5.17 3.57 0.34
N GLY A 121 6.44 3.47 -0.02
CA GLY A 121 7.35 2.40 0.38
C GLY A 121 8.68 2.59 -0.33
N ALA A 122 9.78 2.38 0.39
CA ALA A 122 11.10 2.58 -0.20
C ALA A 122 11.39 1.57 -1.31
N SER A 123 11.82 2.06 -2.47
CA SER A 123 12.24 1.25 -3.62
C SER A 123 13.49 0.40 -3.32
N PHE A 124 14.24 0.81 -2.30
CA PHE A 124 15.43 0.14 -1.76
C PHE A 124 15.17 -0.14 -0.28
N HIS A 125 15.25 -1.39 0.16
CA HIS A 125 14.91 -1.76 1.54
C HIS A 125 15.85 -2.83 2.11
N TYR A 126 15.79 -2.99 3.44
CA TYR A 126 16.50 -4.05 4.15
C TYR A 126 16.03 -5.43 3.68
N GLY A 127 16.96 -6.38 3.56
CA GLY A 127 16.68 -7.74 3.05
C GLY A 127 16.53 -7.86 1.54
N GLN A 128 16.64 -6.76 0.78
CA GLN A 128 16.70 -6.81 -0.68
C GLN A 128 18.10 -7.24 -1.15
N ASN A 129 18.18 -7.92 -2.30
CA ASN A 129 19.46 -8.22 -2.95
C ASN A 129 20.29 -6.94 -3.14
N TRP A 130 21.59 -6.99 -2.82
CA TRP A 130 22.50 -5.84 -2.85
C TRP A 130 22.56 -5.14 -4.21
N LEU A 131 22.61 -5.89 -5.31
CA LEU A 131 22.62 -5.33 -6.68
C LEU A 131 21.33 -4.58 -6.96
N ALA A 132 20.19 -5.19 -6.63
CA ALA A 132 18.88 -4.55 -6.78
C ALA A 132 18.76 -3.29 -5.93
N HIS A 133 19.21 -3.35 -4.67
CA HIS A 133 19.22 -2.22 -3.74
C HIS A 133 20.02 -1.04 -4.31
N ARG A 134 21.26 -1.29 -4.77
CA ARG A 134 22.10 -0.24 -5.36
C ARG A 134 21.55 0.28 -6.67
N LEU A 135 20.97 -0.58 -7.50
CA LEU A 135 20.31 -0.18 -8.74
C LEU A 135 19.15 0.78 -8.46
N TYR A 136 18.23 0.42 -7.56
CA TYR A 136 17.10 1.27 -7.20
C TYR A 136 17.55 2.58 -6.57
N GLN A 137 18.51 2.57 -5.65
CA GLN A 137 19.05 3.80 -5.07
C GLN A 137 19.66 4.72 -6.14
N SER A 138 20.37 4.15 -7.12
CA SER A 138 20.96 4.91 -8.22
C SER A 138 19.90 5.49 -9.17
N LEU A 139 18.84 4.74 -9.47
CA LEU A 139 17.71 5.19 -10.28
C LEU A 139 16.91 6.28 -9.57
N GLU A 140 16.61 6.10 -8.29
CA GLU A 140 15.95 7.10 -7.44
C GLU A 140 16.74 8.40 -7.39
N ARG A 141 18.07 8.34 -7.17
CA ARG A 141 18.93 9.53 -7.16
C ARG A 141 18.95 10.25 -8.51
N ARG A 142 18.93 9.52 -9.62
CA ARG A 142 18.82 10.14 -10.96
C ARG A 142 17.47 10.81 -11.15
N ALA A 143 16.38 10.14 -10.79
CA ALA A 143 15.03 10.66 -10.91
C ALA A 143 14.77 11.87 -9.99
N ALA A 144 15.39 11.89 -8.81
CA ALA A 144 15.30 12.98 -7.84
C ALA A 144 15.82 14.34 -8.36
N LYS A 145 16.76 14.33 -9.32
CA LYS A 145 17.25 15.54 -9.98
C LYS A 145 16.16 16.28 -10.75
N ARG A 146 15.09 15.57 -11.13
CA ARG A 146 13.93 16.07 -11.90
C ARG A 146 12.62 15.89 -11.15
N THR A 147 12.69 15.72 -9.83
CA THR A 147 11.54 15.74 -8.92
C THR A 147 11.52 17.09 -8.22
N ASP A 148 10.42 17.82 -8.34
CA ASP A 148 10.25 19.13 -7.72
C ASP A 148 10.01 18.98 -6.22
N LYS A 149 9.10 18.07 -5.84
CA LYS A 149 8.83 17.71 -4.43
C LYS A 149 8.57 16.22 -4.26
N PHE A 150 8.99 15.71 -3.12
CA PHE A 150 8.65 14.39 -2.62
C PHE A 150 7.57 14.52 -1.56
N ILE A 151 6.55 13.68 -1.67
CA ILE A 151 5.57 13.46 -0.60
C ILE A 151 5.87 12.09 0.01
N SER A 152 6.10 12.03 1.31
CA SER A 152 6.23 10.76 2.03
C SER A 152 4.99 10.52 2.87
N VAL A 153 4.58 9.25 2.99
CA VAL A 153 3.44 8.87 3.84
C VAL A 153 3.81 8.71 5.31
N CYS A 154 5.11 8.83 5.64
CA CYS A 154 5.62 8.91 7.00
C CYS A 154 7.04 9.50 7.05
N ASP A 155 7.42 10.07 8.19
CA ASP A 155 8.73 10.70 8.37
C ASP A 155 9.89 9.72 8.25
N ALA A 156 9.70 8.47 8.70
CA ALA A 156 10.72 7.43 8.58
C ALA A 156 11.16 7.19 7.12
N MET A 157 10.24 7.34 6.15
CA MET A 157 10.58 7.25 4.72
C MET A 157 11.37 8.47 4.23
N THR A 158 11.02 9.66 4.72
CA THR A 158 11.80 10.88 4.46
C THR A 158 13.24 10.70 4.93
N GLU A 159 13.42 10.29 6.18
CA GLU A 159 14.76 10.10 6.76
C GLU A 159 15.54 9.00 6.03
N GLN A 160 14.88 7.91 5.63
CA GLN A 160 15.51 6.85 4.82
C GLN A 160 16.01 7.38 3.46
N TYR A 161 15.24 8.21 2.77
CA TYR A 161 15.62 8.77 1.46
C TYR A 161 16.71 9.83 1.58
N VAL A 162 16.67 10.65 2.63
CA VAL A 162 17.71 11.65 2.93
C VAL A 162 19.02 10.96 3.29
N ALA A 163 19.00 9.98 4.19
CA ALA A 163 20.19 9.20 4.57
C ALA A 163 20.79 8.44 3.38
N ALA A 164 19.97 7.98 2.44
CA ALA A 164 20.42 7.36 1.20
C ALA A 164 20.98 8.37 0.16
N GLY A 165 20.97 9.67 0.45
CA GLY A 165 21.43 10.73 -0.44
C GLY A 165 20.60 10.78 -1.74
N ILE A 166 19.29 10.54 -1.66
CA ILE A 166 18.39 10.63 -2.82
C ILE A 166 18.10 12.10 -3.16
N ALA A 167 17.76 12.90 -2.15
CA ALA A 167 17.51 14.34 -2.26
C ALA A 167 17.74 15.02 -0.89
N PRO A 168 17.97 16.34 -0.87
CA PRO A 168 18.03 17.10 0.39
C PRO A 168 16.66 17.17 1.06
N ARG A 169 16.65 17.32 2.40
CA ARG A 169 15.46 17.23 3.26
C ARG A 169 14.37 18.25 2.92
N ASP A 170 14.73 19.42 2.41
CA ASP A 170 13.84 20.51 1.97
C ASP A 170 12.99 20.16 0.73
N LYS A 171 13.38 19.12 -0.02
CA LYS A 171 12.55 18.57 -1.10
C LYS A 171 11.41 17.68 -0.60
N PHE A 172 11.39 17.30 0.67
CA PHE A 172 10.41 16.36 1.22
C PHE A 172 9.36 17.08 2.06
N VAL A 173 8.12 16.67 1.87
CA VAL A 173 6.98 16.99 2.74
C VAL A 173 6.34 15.68 3.17
N THR A 174 6.06 15.53 4.45
CA THR A 174 5.32 14.38 4.96
C THR A 174 3.84 14.70 4.93
N VAL A 175 3.06 13.87 4.23
CA VAL A 175 1.60 13.91 4.24
C VAL A 175 1.14 12.49 4.55
N TYR A 176 0.65 12.27 5.76
CA TYR A 176 0.19 10.95 6.20
C TYR A 176 -0.99 10.46 5.36
N SER A 177 -1.07 9.15 5.17
CA SER A 177 -2.18 8.52 4.46
C SER A 177 -3.50 8.80 5.16
N GLY A 178 -4.44 9.41 4.44
CA GLY A 178 -5.83 9.51 4.86
C GLY A 178 -6.54 8.17 4.75
N PHE A 179 -7.58 8.00 5.56
CA PHE A 179 -8.37 6.79 5.61
C PHE A 179 -9.80 7.12 6.07
N ASP A 180 -10.81 6.44 5.52
CA ASP A 180 -12.21 6.62 5.92
C ASP A 180 -12.46 5.98 7.29
N VAL A 181 -12.68 6.82 8.30
CA VAL A 181 -12.81 6.39 9.69
C VAL A 181 -14.23 6.02 10.07
N GLU A 182 -15.24 6.42 9.30
CA GLU A 182 -16.64 6.25 9.70
C GLU A 182 -17.02 4.78 9.97
N PRO A 183 -16.62 3.81 9.11
CA PRO A 183 -16.91 2.39 9.38
C PRO A 183 -16.30 1.85 10.68
N PHE A 184 -15.24 2.50 11.19
CA PHE A 184 -14.51 2.12 12.40
C PHE A 184 -15.06 2.83 13.63
N LEU A 185 -15.79 3.93 13.47
CA LEU A 185 -16.51 4.59 14.55
C LEU A 185 -17.89 3.96 14.75
N THR A 186 -18.55 3.60 13.65
CA THR A 186 -19.92 3.12 13.63
C THR A 186 -20.02 1.80 12.84
N PRO A 187 -19.55 0.66 13.38
CA PRO A 187 -19.64 -0.62 12.68
C PRO A 187 -21.11 -1.04 12.52
N PRO A 188 -21.48 -1.68 11.41
CA PRO A 188 -22.88 -2.02 11.13
C PRO A 188 -23.43 -3.14 12.01
N ARG A 189 -22.55 -3.98 12.60
CA ARG A 189 -22.91 -5.08 13.48
C ARG A 189 -22.32 -4.90 14.88
N PRO A 190 -23.03 -5.34 15.94
CA PRO A 190 -22.55 -5.23 17.31
C PRO A 190 -21.37 -6.19 17.57
N PRO A 191 -20.36 -5.80 18.38
CA PRO A 191 -19.20 -6.63 18.69
C PRO A 191 -19.53 -8.04 19.18
N GLN A 192 -20.61 -8.20 19.96
CA GLN A 192 -21.00 -9.47 20.57
C GLN A 192 -21.39 -10.52 19.53
N GLU A 193 -21.99 -10.09 18.42
CA GLU A 193 -22.36 -10.99 17.33
C GLU A 193 -21.11 -11.53 16.63
N ILE A 194 -20.16 -10.64 16.33
CA ILE A 194 -18.87 -11.01 15.73
C ILE A 194 -18.06 -11.91 16.67
N ARG A 195 -18.01 -11.61 17.97
CA ARG A 195 -17.34 -12.46 18.96
C ARG A 195 -17.92 -13.88 18.97
N ARG A 196 -19.25 -14.02 18.90
CA ARG A 196 -19.91 -15.33 18.79
C ARG A 196 -19.52 -16.07 17.50
N GLU A 197 -19.49 -15.39 16.36
CA GLU A 197 -19.05 -15.96 15.07
C GLU A 197 -17.61 -16.47 15.13
N LEU A 198 -16.73 -15.76 15.85
CA LEU A 198 -15.32 -16.11 16.02
C LEU A 198 -15.05 -17.13 17.14
N GLY A 199 -16.09 -17.57 17.87
CA GLY A 199 -15.92 -18.45 19.03
C GLY A 199 -15.25 -17.79 20.24
N LEU A 200 -15.35 -16.46 20.34
CA LEU A 200 -14.80 -15.65 21.42
C LEU A 200 -15.86 -15.44 22.52
N LEU A 201 -15.51 -15.82 23.75
CA LEU A 201 -16.34 -15.63 24.94
C LEU A 201 -16.24 -14.19 25.46
N PRO A 202 -17.25 -13.70 26.19
CA PRO A 202 -17.26 -12.33 26.74
C PRO A 202 -16.01 -11.97 27.56
N GLU A 203 -15.48 -12.91 28.33
CA GLU A 203 -14.31 -12.76 29.21
C GLU A 203 -12.96 -12.80 28.48
N HIS A 204 -12.93 -13.17 27.20
CA HIS A 204 -11.68 -13.22 26.47
C HIS A 204 -11.11 -11.82 26.22
N ILE A 205 -9.81 -11.65 26.43
CA ILE A 205 -9.07 -10.46 26.02
C ILE A 205 -8.44 -10.76 24.66
N VAL A 206 -8.82 -10.02 23.61
CA VAL A 206 -8.36 -10.35 22.25
C VAL A 206 -7.20 -9.45 21.84
N VAL A 207 -6.07 -10.06 21.50
CA VAL A 207 -4.95 -9.37 20.87
C VAL A 207 -5.04 -9.57 19.35
N GLY A 208 -5.46 -8.53 18.65
CA GLY A 208 -5.63 -8.55 17.20
C GLY A 208 -4.38 -8.19 16.41
N LYS A 209 -4.25 -8.78 15.21
CA LYS A 209 -3.25 -8.41 14.22
C LYS A 209 -3.89 -8.38 12.84
N VAL A 210 -3.94 -7.19 12.24
CA VAL A 210 -4.46 -6.98 10.87
C VAL A 210 -3.28 -6.84 9.91
N ALA A 211 -2.92 -7.92 9.23
CA ALA A 211 -1.86 -7.93 8.23
C ALA A 211 -1.86 -9.25 7.46
N ARG A 212 -1.32 -9.23 6.23
CA ARG A 212 -0.98 -10.48 5.52
C ARG A 212 -0.01 -11.32 6.33
N LEU A 213 -0.19 -12.64 6.33
CA LEU A 213 0.72 -13.60 6.96
C LEU A 213 1.92 -13.81 6.02
N PHE A 214 2.79 -12.80 6.02
CA PHE A 214 3.92 -12.66 5.12
C PHE A 214 5.15 -12.18 5.90
N PRO A 215 6.38 -12.45 5.43
CA PRO A 215 7.58 -11.92 6.07
C PRO A 215 7.52 -10.42 6.33
N LEU A 216 8.18 -9.97 7.42
CA LEU A 216 8.25 -8.57 7.86
C LEU A 216 6.92 -7.98 8.38
N LYS A 217 5.92 -8.83 8.66
CA LYS A 217 4.67 -8.40 9.31
C LYS A 217 4.63 -8.63 10.81
N GLY A 218 5.61 -9.36 11.36
CA GLY A 218 5.82 -9.49 12.80
C GLY A 218 4.87 -10.45 13.50
N HIS A 219 4.19 -11.33 12.77
CA HIS A 219 3.36 -12.39 13.35
C HIS A 219 4.20 -13.36 14.17
N GLU A 220 5.44 -13.61 13.73
CA GLU A 220 6.43 -14.44 14.40
C GLU A 220 6.71 -13.97 15.83
N PHE A 221 6.66 -12.67 16.11
CA PHE A 221 6.87 -12.14 17.46
C PHE A 221 5.67 -12.44 18.36
N ILE A 222 4.44 -12.37 17.82
CA ILE A 222 3.23 -12.72 18.56
C ILE A 222 3.24 -14.22 18.88
N VAL A 223 3.52 -15.07 17.89
CA VAL A 223 3.59 -16.53 18.06
C VAL A 223 4.61 -16.91 19.14
N ARG A 224 5.79 -16.28 19.12
CA ARG A 224 6.84 -16.50 20.14
C ARG A 224 6.44 -16.04 21.53
N ALA A 225 5.75 -14.90 21.65
CA ALA A 225 5.33 -14.35 22.94
C ALA A 225 4.10 -15.05 23.54
N ALA A 226 3.29 -15.72 22.69
CA ALA A 226 1.98 -16.22 23.06
C ALA A 226 1.97 -17.15 24.27
N LYS A 227 2.97 -18.05 24.39
CA LYS A 227 3.06 -18.98 25.52
C LYS A 227 3.10 -18.25 26.85
N ALA A 228 4.06 -17.33 27.01
CA ALA A 228 4.24 -16.57 28.24
C ALA A 228 3.03 -15.69 28.57
N VAL A 229 2.33 -15.19 27.55
CA VAL A 229 1.10 -14.41 27.72
C VAL A 229 -0.04 -15.28 28.22
N VAL A 230 -0.30 -16.43 27.58
CA VAL A 230 -1.40 -17.34 27.96
C VAL A 230 -1.18 -17.94 29.35
N GLU A 231 0.06 -18.26 29.72
CA GLU A 231 0.39 -18.77 31.06
C GLU A 231 0.05 -17.76 32.16
N ARG A 232 0.22 -16.46 31.90
CA ARG A 232 -0.09 -15.38 32.86
C ARG A 232 -1.54 -14.91 32.77
N CYS A 233 -2.14 -14.99 31.60
CA CYS A 233 -3.50 -14.54 31.31
C CYS A 233 -4.23 -15.58 30.44
N PRO A 234 -4.81 -16.64 31.06
CA PRO A 234 -5.42 -17.75 30.33
C PRO A 234 -6.62 -17.37 29.44
N HIS A 235 -7.24 -16.23 29.71
CA HIS A 235 -8.36 -15.69 28.92
C HIS A 235 -7.92 -14.95 27.65
N VAL A 236 -6.63 -14.74 27.42
CA VAL A 236 -6.16 -14.09 26.20
C VAL A 236 -6.40 -14.96 24.98
N ARG A 237 -6.90 -14.35 23.91
CA ARG A 237 -7.00 -14.93 22.57
C ARG A 237 -6.27 -14.05 21.57
N PHE A 238 -5.76 -14.65 20.51
CA PHE A 238 -5.09 -13.93 19.42
C PHE A 238 -5.95 -14.02 18.17
N LEU A 239 -6.22 -12.88 17.54
CA LEU A 239 -7.02 -12.80 16.31
C LEU A 239 -6.13 -12.32 15.16
N PHE A 240 -5.82 -13.21 14.22
CA PHE A 240 -5.09 -12.88 13.00
C PHE A 240 -6.08 -12.63 11.85
N ILE A 241 -6.10 -11.38 11.36
CA ILE A 241 -6.94 -10.92 10.27
C ILE A 241 -6.05 -10.69 9.05
N GLY A 242 -6.25 -11.54 8.04
CA GLY A 242 -5.40 -11.66 6.87
C GLY A 242 -5.04 -13.12 6.59
N ASP A 243 -4.48 -13.34 5.40
CA ASP A 243 -3.92 -14.64 5.00
C ASP A 243 -2.53 -14.45 4.37
N GLY A 244 -1.85 -15.54 4.08
CA GLY A 244 -0.59 -15.53 3.38
C GLY A 244 0.21 -16.82 3.52
N VAL A 245 1.33 -16.85 2.83
CA VAL A 245 2.20 -18.04 2.69
C VAL A 245 2.74 -18.57 4.00
N LEU A 246 2.76 -17.76 5.08
CA LEU A 246 3.23 -18.20 6.40
C LEU A 246 2.14 -18.85 7.26
N ARG A 247 0.89 -18.90 6.81
CA ARG A 247 -0.21 -19.49 7.59
C ARG A 247 0.05 -20.94 8.00
N PRO A 248 0.42 -21.88 7.09
CA PRO A 248 0.65 -23.27 7.49
C PRO A 248 1.77 -23.42 8.51
N GLN A 249 2.82 -22.59 8.40
CA GLN A 249 3.93 -22.57 9.35
C GLN A 249 3.45 -22.15 10.74
N PHE A 250 2.72 -21.04 10.86
CA PHE A 250 2.25 -20.57 12.16
C PHE A 250 1.23 -21.54 12.79
N GLU A 251 0.34 -22.13 12.00
CA GLU A 251 -0.60 -23.14 12.51
C GLU A 251 0.15 -24.37 13.08
N ALA A 252 1.20 -24.84 12.41
CA ALA A 252 2.03 -25.94 12.89
C ALA A 252 2.82 -25.59 14.16
N GLU A 253 3.44 -24.40 14.21
CA GLU A 253 4.17 -23.92 15.40
C GLU A 253 3.24 -23.82 16.62
N LEU A 254 2.04 -23.27 16.43
CA LEU A 254 1.05 -23.14 17.51
C LEU A 254 0.48 -24.48 17.94
N GLN A 255 0.29 -25.43 17.02
CA GLN A 255 -0.13 -26.79 17.34
C GLN A 255 0.93 -27.50 18.19
N ALA A 256 2.20 -27.43 17.80
CA ALA A 256 3.31 -28.01 18.54
C ALA A 256 3.48 -27.39 19.94
N ALA A 257 3.16 -26.10 20.09
CA ALA A 257 3.19 -25.41 21.37
C ALA A 257 1.93 -25.64 22.25
N GLY A 258 0.92 -26.36 21.76
CA GLY A 258 -0.36 -26.54 22.46
C GLY A 258 -1.21 -25.26 22.56
N LEU A 259 -0.91 -24.25 21.73
CA LEU A 259 -1.54 -22.92 21.76
C LEU A 259 -2.57 -22.71 20.65
N ARG A 260 -2.77 -23.67 19.74
CA ARG A 260 -3.66 -23.51 18.57
C ARG A 260 -5.08 -23.08 18.94
N GLY A 261 -5.62 -23.55 20.06
CA GLY A 261 -6.95 -23.17 20.57
C GLY A 261 -7.04 -21.72 21.07
N CYS A 262 -5.91 -21.05 21.31
CA CYS A 262 -5.88 -19.65 21.70
C CYS A 262 -5.87 -18.69 20.49
N PHE A 263 -5.78 -19.21 19.26
CA PHE A 263 -5.64 -18.41 18.03
C PHE A 263 -6.83 -18.59 17.10
N VAL A 264 -7.34 -17.46 16.61
CA VAL A 264 -8.36 -17.38 15.56
C VAL A 264 -7.70 -16.82 14.30
N PHE A 265 -7.79 -17.55 13.20
CA PHE A 265 -7.33 -17.13 11.88
C PHE A 265 -8.55 -16.78 11.04
N ALA A 266 -8.87 -15.49 10.94
CA ALA A 266 -10.03 -15.02 10.16
C ALA A 266 -9.81 -15.14 8.64
N GLY A 267 -8.57 -15.31 8.20
CA GLY A 267 -8.22 -15.36 6.78
C GLY A 267 -8.30 -13.99 6.11
N LEU A 268 -8.27 -13.97 4.78
CA LEU A 268 -8.45 -12.75 3.98
C LEU A 268 -9.94 -12.38 3.96
N VAL A 269 -10.27 -11.23 4.55
CA VAL A 269 -11.64 -10.69 4.56
C VAL A 269 -11.74 -9.43 3.69
N PRO A 270 -12.93 -9.08 3.18
CA PRO A 270 -13.15 -7.80 2.52
C PRO A 270 -12.83 -6.62 3.45
N PRO A 271 -12.32 -5.48 2.94
CA PRO A 271 -12.04 -4.29 3.76
C PRO A 271 -13.23 -3.82 4.61
N SER A 272 -14.46 -3.99 4.12
CA SER A 272 -15.68 -3.61 4.83
C SER A 272 -15.96 -4.44 6.10
N GLN A 273 -15.35 -5.62 6.26
CA GLN A 273 -15.50 -6.46 7.46
C GLN A 273 -14.40 -6.21 8.51
N VAL A 274 -13.29 -5.57 8.12
CA VAL A 274 -12.19 -5.26 9.04
C VAL A 274 -12.63 -4.44 10.26
N PRO A 275 -13.48 -3.39 10.13
CA PRO A 275 -13.93 -2.63 11.28
C PRO A 275 -14.67 -3.49 12.31
N GLU A 276 -15.57 -4.36 11.86
CA GLU A 276 -16.35 -5.25 12.72
C GLU A 276 -15.45 -6.21 13.51
N LEU A 277 -14.42 -6.75 12.87
CA LEU A 277 -13.45 -7.62 13.52
C LEU A 277 -12.54 -6.89 14.51
N ILE A 278 -12.22 -5.61 14.27
CA ILE A 278 -11.49 -4.77 15.22
C ILE A 278 -12.35 -4.47 16.45
N HIS A 279 -13.63 -4.18 16.26
CA HIS A 279 -14.57 -3.96 17.35
C HIS A 279 -14.84 -5.22 18.18
N ALA A 280 -14.64 -6.41 17.60
CA ALA A 280 -14.74 -7.69 18.29
C ALA A 280 -13.55 -8.02 19.20
N MET A 281 -12.48 -7.20 19.17
CA MET A 281 -11.28 -7.40 19.98
C MET A 281 -11.50 -6.94 21.42
#